data_AF-A0A7V3CVY6-F1
#
_entry.id   AF-A0A7V3CVY6-F1
#
_cell.length_a   1.000
_cell.length_b   1.000
_cell.length_c   1.000
_cell.angle_alpha   90.00
_cell.angle_beta   90.00
_cell.angle_gamma   90.00
#
_symmetry.space_group_name_H-M   'P 1'
#
loop_
_entity.id
_entity.type
_entity.pdbx_description
1 polymer ?
#
loop_
_entity_poly.entity_id
_entity_poly.type
_entity_poly.pdbx_seq_one_letter_code
_entity_poly.pdbx_strand_id
1 'polypeptide(L)'
;MKKIFNDQLNHKNLFFFFLVFFFFITIENSFPQKFSSINISGSKQFSSEQIASWLKFNNELNLQIGVEDSIKFRLTKHLKNEGYFFPTFNQIIIDSANKSLSV
;
A
#
# COMPACT_ATOMS: atom_id res chain seq x y z
N MET A 1 17.48 -3.17 53.40
CA MET A 1 17.21 -2.13 52.39
C MET A 1 17.76 -2.44 50.99
N LYS A 2 18.97 -3.02 50.82
CA LYS A 2 19.52 -3.34 49.47
C LYS A 2 18.61 -4.19 48.55
N LYS A 3 17.83 -5.13 49.09
CA LYS A 3 16.93 -6.00 48.31
C LYS A 3 15.80 -5.23 47.59
N ILE A 4 15.16 -4.30 48.31
CA ILE A 4 14.04 -3.48 47.81
C ILE A 4 14.50 -2.55 46.67
N PHE A 5 15.70 -1.97 46.80
CA PHE A 5 16.30 -1.14 45.74
C PHE A 5 16.63 -1.94 44.48
N ASN A 6 17.08 -3.19 44.62
CA ASN A 6 17.41 -4.05 43.49
C ASN A 6 16.15 -4.51 42.73
N ASP A 7 15.07 -4.81 43.45
CA ASP A 7 13.77 -5.15 42.85
C ASP A 7 13.18 -3.96 42.07
N GLN A 8 13.25 -2.75 42.63
CA GLN A 8 12.83 -1.52 41.93
C GLN A 8 13.66 -1.24 40.67
N LEU A 9 14.96 -1.54 40.70
CA LEU A 9 15.85 -1.40 39.54
C LEU A 9 15.49 -2.41 38.45
N ASN A 10 15.23 -3.67 38.82
CA ASN A 10 14.83 -4.73 37.90
C ASN A 10 13.48 -4.47 37.24
N HIS A 11 12.50 -3.92 37.98
CA HIS A 11 11.21 -3.53 37.41
C HIS A 11 11.32 -2.39 36.38
N LYS A 12 12.20 -1.40 36.60
CA LYS A 12 12.46 -0.34 35.63
C LYS A 12 13.13 -0.88 34.36
N ASN A 13 14.07 -1.80 34.51
CA ASN A 13 14.73 -2.46 33.38
C ASN A 13 13.74 -3.32 32.57
N LEU A 14 12.80 -4.00 33.24
CA LEU A 14 11.75 -4.79 32.58
C LEU A 14 10.79 -3.89 31.80
N PHE A 15 10.34 -2.79 32.39
CA PHE A 15 9.46 -1.83 31.70
C PHE A 15 10.16 -1.20 30.48
N PHE A 16 11.43 -0.84 30.62
CA PHE A 16 12.22 -0.31 29.51
C PHE A 16 12.40 -1.36 28.40
N PHE A 17 12.63 -2.62 28.75
CA PHE A 17 12.67 -3.73 27.79
C PHE A 17 11.36 -3.85 27.00
N PHE A 18 10.20 -3.79 27.67
CA PHE A 18 8.90 -3.82 26.99
C PHE A 18 8.68 -2.63 26.06
N LEU A 19 9.09 -1.42 26.47
CA LEU A 19 8.99 -0.22 25.64
C LEU A 19 9.83 -0.33 24.37
N VAL A 20 11.08 -0.79 24.51
CA VAL A 20 11.99 -0.99 23.38
C VAL A 20 11.45 -2.10 22.46
N PHE A 21 10.96 -3.20 23.03
CA PHE A 21 10.37 -4.30 22.27
C PHE A 21 9.14 -3.86 21.46
N PHE A 22 8.21 -3.12 22.06
CA PHE A 22 7.06 -2.56 21.35
C PHE A 22 7.49 -1.58 20.25
N PHE A 23 8.51 -0.75 20.49
CA PHE A 23 9.05 0.16 19.49
C PHE A 23 9.56 -0.59 18.26
N PHE A 24 10.29 -1.69 18.44
CA PHE A 24 10.77 -2.51 17.32
C PHE A 24 9.64 -3.16 16.52
N ILE A 25 8.55 -3.61 17.16
CA ILE A 25 7.39 -4.19 16.47
C ILE A 25 6.70 -3.16 15.54
N THR A 26 6.71 -1.88 15.90
CA THR A 26 6.05 -0.84 15.09
C THR A 26 6.82 -0.47 13.83
N ILE A 27 8.14 -0.69 13.81
CA ILE A 27 8.99 -0.33 12.66
C ILE A 27 8.76 -1.29 11.48
N GLU A 28 8.56 -2.58 11.76
CA GLU A 28 8.42 -3.59 10.69
C GLU A 28 7.14 -3.44 9.85
N ASN A 29 6.09 -2.82 10.41
CA ASN A 29 4.81 -2.64 9.72
C ASN A 29 4.73 -1.36 8.85
N SER A 30 5.79 -0.55 8.82
CA SER A 30 5.74 0.79 8.20
C SER A 30 6.37 0.88 6.81
N PHE A 31 6.66 -0.25 6.15
CA PHE A 31 7.20 -0.24 4.79
C PHE A 31 6.07 -0.38 3.77
N PRO A 32 5.60 0.73 3.19
CA PRO A 32 4.64 0.63 2.11
C PRO A 32 5.26 -0.11 0.92
N GLN A 33 4.52 -1.08 0.39
CA GLN A 33 4.94 -1.75 -0.84
C GLN A 33 4.87 -0.75 -2.00
N LYS A 34 5.83 -0.81 -2.92
CA LYS A 34 5.78 -0.02 -4.16
C LYS A 34 5.18 -0.90 -5.26
N PHE A 35 4.23 -0.39 -6.04
CA PHE A 35 3.82 -1.07 -7.26
C PHE A 35 4.81 -0.74 -8.39
N SER A 36 5.13 -1.71 -9.24
CA SER A 36 5.98 -1.47 -10.41
C SER A 36 5.18 -1.21 -11.68
N SER A 37 4.01 -1.85 -11.81
CA SER A 37 3.18 -1.77 -13.01
C SER A 37 1.71 -1.99 -12.71
N ILE A 38 0.87 -1.43 -13.59
CA ILE A 38 -0.58 -1.64 -13.60
C ILE A 38 -0.96 -2.08 -15.00
N ASN A 39 -1.54 -3.27 -15.11
CA ASN A 39 -1.97 -3.81 -16.39
C ASN A 39 -3.49 -3.67 -16.52
N ILE A 40 -3.93 -2.95 -17.55
CA ILE A 40 -5.34 -2.75 -17.88
C ILE A 40 -5.54 -3.28 -19.29
N SER A 41 -6.40 -4.30 -19.41
CA SER A 41 -6.73 -4.95 -20.67
C SER A 41 -8.25 -4.98 -20.88
N GLY A 42 -8.68 -5.10 -22.14
CA GLY A 42 -10.11 -5.25 -22.50
C GLY A 42 -10.76 -4.04 -23.20
N SER A 43 -10.13 -2.86 -23.18
CA SER A 43 -10.56 -1.71 -23.98
C SER A 43 -9.91 -1.74 -25.37
N LYS A 44 -10.71 -1.86 -26.44
CA LYS A 44 -10.21 -1.67 -27.83
C LYS A 44 -10.16 -0.20 -28.26
N GLN A 45 -10.89 0.68 -27.57
CA GLN A 45 -11.01 2.09 -27.97
C GLN A 45 -9.90 3.01 -27.44
N PHE A 46 -9.31 2.70 -26.29
CA PHE A 46 -8.31 3.57 -25.65
C PHE A 46 -6.93 2.94 -25.65
N SER A 47 -5.92 3.72 -26.00
CA SER A 47 -4.53 3.27 -25.94
C SER A 47 -4.04 3.17 -24.49
N SER A 48 -2.99 2.37 -24.28
CA SER A 48 -2.35 2.25 -22.98
C SER A 48 -1.81 3.60 -22.49
N GLU A 49 -1.29 4.46 -23.37
CA GLU A 49 -0.84 5.80 -22.96
C GLU A 49 -2.00 6.69 -22.51
N GLN A 50 -3.14 6.61 -23.19
CA GLN A 50 -4.33 7.39 -22.83
C GLN A 50 -4.84 6.99 -21.45
N ILE A 51 -4.93 5.68 -21.20
CA ILE A 51 -5.31 5.14 -19.89
C ILE A 51 -4.30 5.55 -18.80
N ALA A 52 -3.00 5.46 -19.08
CA ALA A 52 -1.96 5.91 -18.15
C ALA A 52 -2.08 7.41 -17.83
N SER A 53 -2.42 8.23 -18.83
CA SER A 53 -2.59 9.69 -18.67
C SER A 53 -3.76 10.05 -17.75
N TRP A 54 -4.83 9.25 -17.75
CA TRP A 54 -5.98 9.42 -16.86
C TRP A 54 -5.66 9.05 -15.41
N LEU A 55 -4.82 8.03 -15.25
CA LEU A 55 -4.54 7.51 -13.93
C LEU A 55 -3.52 8.36 -13.17
N LYS A 56 -2.63 9.11 -13.84
CA LYS A 56 -1.61 9.99 -13.24
C LYS A 56 -1.04 9.42 -11.95
N PHE A 57 -0.33 8.30 -12.06
CA PHE A 57 0.44 7.81 -10.92
C PHE A 57 1.75 8.57 -10.87
N ASN A 58 1.99 9.30 -9.78
CA ASN A 58 3.37 9.62 -9.42
C ASN A 58 4.02 8.30 -8.98
N ASN A 59 5.24 8.04 -9.44
CA ASN A 59 6.02 6.81 -9.19
C ASN A 59 6.29 6.49 -7.71
N GLU A 60 5.75 7.28 -6.79
CA GLU A 60 5.93 7.20 -5.34
C GLU A 60 4.68 6.70 -4.61
N LEU A 61 3.61 6.35 -5.34
CA LEU A 61 2.40 5.86 -4.69
C LEU A 61 2.65 4.48 -4.10
N ASN A 62 2.56 4.46 -2.79
CA ASN A 62 2.58 3.27 -1.97
C ASN A 62 1.31 2.44 -2.24
N LEU A 63 1.47 1.13 -2.43
CA LEU A 63 0.40 0.11 -2.43
C LEU A 63 -0.27 0.15 -1.06
N GLN A 64 -1.23 1.05 -0.92
CA GLN A 64 -2.10 1.17 0.24
C GLN A 64 -3.41 0.44 -0.04
N ILE A 65 -4.09 0.04 1.04
CA ILE A 65 -5.47 -0.44 0.98
C ILE A 65 -6.31 0.66 0.30
N GLY A 66 -7.05 0.30 -0.78
CA GLY A 66 -7.88 1.26 -1.54
C GLY A 66 -7.24 1.84 -2.81
N VAL A 67 -6.03 1.41 -3.20
CA VAL A 67 -5.46 1.78 -4.51
C VAL A 67 -6.39 1.34 -5.63
N GLU A 68 -6.89 0.09 -5.62
CA GLU A 68 -7.81 -0.41 -6.65
C GLU A 68 -9.06 0.47 -6.81
N ASP A 69 -9.68 0.87 -5.70
CA ASP A 69 -10.85 1.76 -5.72
C ASP A 69 -10.51 3.14 -6.30
N SER A 70 -9.32 3.65 -5.98
CA SER A 70 -8.81 4.89 -6.56
C SER A 70 -8.62 4.79 -8.07
N ILE A 71 -8.12 3.65 -8.57
CA ILE A 71 -8.00 3.37 -10.01
C ILE A 71 -9.37 3.35 -10.66
N LYS A 72 -10.31 2.56 -10.12
CA LYS A 72 -11.68 2.46 -10.64
C LYS A 72 -12.38 3.81 -10.68
N PHE A 73 -12.23 4.61 -9.62
CA PHE A 73 -12.82 5.94 -9.55
C PHE A 73 -12.28 6.87 -10.65
N ARG A 74 -10.94 6.93 -10.82
CA ARG A 74 -10.31 7.76 -11.86
C ARG A 74 -10.74 7.32 -13.26
N LEU A 75 -10.70 6.01 -13.54
CA LEU A 75 -11.16 5.47 -14.83
C LEU A 75 -12.63 5.79 -15.07
N THR A 76 -13.50 5.57 -14.09
CA THR A 76 -14.93 5.87 -14.21
C THR A 76 -15.17 7.34 -14.53
N LYS A 77 -14.46 8.25 -13.87
CA LYS A 77 -14.57 9.69 -14.12
C LYS A 77 -14.19 10.05 -15.56
N HIS A 78 -13.06 9.53 -16.05
CA HIS A 78 -12.61 9.80 -17.40
C HIS A 78 -13.51 9.15 -18.46
N LEU A 79 -13.90 7.89 -18.26
CA LEU A 79 -14.83 7.18 -19.15
C LEU A 79 -16.18 7.92 -19.27
N LYS A 80 -16.69 8.48 -18.18
CA LYS A 80 -17.91 9.32 -18.22
C LYS A 80 -17.71 10.59 -19.03
N ASN A 81 -16.55 11.23 -18.96
CA ASN A 81 -16.24 12.41 -19.79
C ASN A 81 -16.16 12.06 -21.28
N GLU A 82 -15.79 10.83 -21.61
CA GLU A 82 -15.78 10.28 -22.99
C GLU A 82 -17.16 9.72 -23.42
N GLY A 83 -18.20 9.86 -22.60
CA GLY A 83 -19.57 9.41 -22.93
C GLY A 83 -19.93 7.99 -22.48
N TYR A 84 -19.06 7.30 -21.74
CA TYR A 84 -19.32 5.96 -21.20
C TYR A 84 -19.88 6.06 -19.78
N PHE A 85 -21.21 6.06 -19.66
CA PHE A 85 -21.89 6.32 -18.38
C PHE A 85 -21.90 5.14 -17.39
N PHE A 86 -21.79 3.90 -17.90
CA PHE A 86 -21.86 2.67 -17.11
C PHE A 86 -20.64 1.75 -17.35
N PRO A 87 -19.42 2.21 -17.06
CA PRO A 87 -18.24 1.38 -17.24
C PRO A 87 -18.21 0.24 -16.21
N THR A 88 -17.89 -0.97 -16.67
CA THR A 88 -17.70 -2.15 -15.83
C THR A 88 -16.22 -2.56 -15.82
N PHE A 89 -15.74 -2.99 -14.66
CA PHE A 89 -14.36 -3.43 -14.47
C PHE A 89 -14.38 -4.85 -13.89
N ASN A 90 -13.90 -5.83 -14.67
CA ASN A 90 -13.87 -7.23 -14.23
C ASN A 90 -12.68 -7.50 -13.31
N GLN A 91 -11.50 -7.02 -13.69
CA GLN A 91 -10.26 -7.27 -12.96
C GLN A 91 -9.27 -6.13 -13.17
N ILE A 92 -8.62 -5.69 -12.10
CA ILE A 92 -7.48 -4.79 -12.13
C ILE A 92 -6.33 -5.54 -11.47
N ILE A 93 -5.27 -5.83 -12.23
CA ILE A 93 -4.08 -6.52 -11.72
C ILE A 93 -3.04 -5.44 -11.39
N ILE A 94 -2.69 -5.37 -10.10
CA ILE A 94 -1.67 -4.47 -9.58
C ILE A 94 -0.48 -5.33 -9.16
N ASP A 95 0.62 -5.25 -9.92
CA ASP A 95 1.83 -6.01 -9.61
C ASP A 95 2.68 -5.24 -8.59
N SER A 96 2.93 -5.87 -7.45
CA SER A 96 3.87 -5.36 -6.45
C SER A 96 5.31 -5.64 -6.89
N ALA A 97 6.18 -4.63 -6.76
CA ALA A 97 7.60 -4.75 -7.13
C ALA A 97 8.35 -5.81 -6.29
N ASN A 98 7.80 -6.22 -5.14
CA ASN A 98 8.41 -7.18 -4.22
C ASN A 98 7.98 -8.65 -4.42
N LYS A 99 7.52 -9.02 -5.62
CA LYS A 99 7.34 -10.45 -5.96
C LYS A 99 8.69 -11.11 -6.29
N SER A 100 9.64 -11.05 -5.36
CA SER A 100 10.86 -11.84 -5.38
C SER A 100 10.74 -12.97 -4.35
N LEU A 101 10.60 -14.20 -4.88
CA LEU A 101 10.92 -15.48 -4.24
C LEU A 101 10.19 -15.82 -2.94
N SER A 102 9.05 -16.51 -3.07
CA SER A 102 8.72 -17.60 -2.15
C SER A 102 9.06 -18.91 -2.86
N VAL A 103 10.08 -19.61 -2.33
CA VAL A 103 10.42 -21.01 -2.63
C VAL A 103 9.22 -21.92 -2.38
#